data_AF-A0AAU6XJD5-F1
#
_entry.id   AF-A0AAU6XJD5-F1
#
_cell.length_a   1.000
_cell.length_b   1.000
_cell.length_c   1.000
_cell.angle_alpha   90.00
_cell.angle_beta   90.00
_cell.angle_gamma   90.00
#
_symmetry.space_group_name_H-M   'P 1'
#
loop_
_entity.id
_entity.type
_entity.pdbx_description
1 polymer ?
#
loop_
_entity_poly.entity_id
_entity_poly.type
_entity_poly.pdbx_seq_one_letter_code
_entity_poly.pdbx_strand_id
1 'polypeptide(L)'
;MGNDRRQRRLVVDERTTWLWSHRQKRGRDGVWRDALTLYRDGVRVRFVFLAGAPDSGRYTSEGDYWYEGCVADGRGNLLNLREPGVVRALAEEAGRRGLLPGPGGRPVELDGWELFPAVVAATDG
;
A
#
# COMPACT_ATOMS: atom_id res chain seq x y z
N MET A 1 -5.39 -15.89 11.39
CA MET A 1 -4.48 -14.81 11.82
C MET A 1 -3.05 -15.26 11.64
N GLY A 2 -2.30 -14.70 10.68
CA GLY A 2 -0.87 -15.02 10.62
C GLY A 2 -0.23 -14.90 9.25
N ASN A 3 -0.16 -13.70 8.66
CA ASN A 3 0.95 -13.37 7.75
C ASN A 3 1.06 -11.88 7.41
N ASP A 4 0.03 -11.12 7.72
CA ASP A 4 -0.16 -9.70 7.46
C ASP A 4 1.07 -8.90 7.94
N ARG A 5 1.62 -9.17 9.13
CA ARG A 5 2.81 -8.45 9.64
C ARG A 5 4.17 -8.95 9.13
N ARG A 6 4.22 -10.01 8.32
CA ARG A 6 5.49 -10.60 7.88
C ARG A 6 6.22 -9.63 6.97
N GLN A 7 7.44 -9.24 7.37
CA GLN A 7 8.32 -8.49 6.50
C GLN A 7 8.78 -9.38 5.34
N ARG A 8 8.67 -8.82 4.14
CA ARG A 8 9.08 -9.39 2.86
C ARG A 8 10.11 -8.48 2.23
N ARG A 9 10.89 -9.02 1.29
CA ARG A 9 11.92 -8.28 0.57
C ARG A 9 11.44 -7.99 -0.84
N LEU A 10 11.62 -6.76 -1.30
CA LEU A 10 11.41 -6.33 -2.67
C LEU A 10 12.74 -5.81 -3.22
N VAL A 11 13.27 -6.49 -4.23
CA VAL A 11 14.43 -6.03 -5.00
C VAL A 11 13.89 -5.29 -6.23
N VAL A 12 14.25 -4.02 -6.37
CA VAL A 12 13.84 -3.18 -7.51
C VAL A 12 14.95 -3.18 -8.56
N ASP A 13 16.18 -2.93 -8.11
CA ASP A 13 17.40 -2.92 -8.91
C ASP A 13 18.61 -3.34 -8.04
N GLU A 14 19.82 -3.30 -8.60
CA GLU A 14 21.07 -3.68 -7.92
C GLU A 14 21.37 -2.87 -6.65
N ARG A 15 20.85 -1.65 -6.55
CA ARG A 15 21.11 -0.68 -5.48
C ARG A 15 19.89 -0.44 -4.58
N THR A 16 18.71 -0.88 -4.99
CA THR A 16 17.45 -0.62 -4.31
C THR A 16 16.79 -1.91 -3.84
N THR A 17 16.87 -2.15 -2.53
CA THR A 17 16.09 -3.17 -1.84
C THR A 17 15.22 -2.53 -0.77
N TRP A 18 13.93 -2.81 -0.82
CA TRP A 18 12.97 -2.47 0.23
C TRP A 18 12.65 -3.71 1.07
N LEU A 19 12.50 -3.52 2.38
CA LEU A 19 11.67 -4.42 3.18
C LEU A 19 10.25 -3.87 3.18
N TRP A 20 9.26 -4.73 3.18
CA TRP A 20 7.87 -4.30 3.19
C TRP A 20 6.97 -5.22 3.98
N SER A 21 5.89 -4.68 4.52
CA SER A 21 4.83 -5.45 5.16
C SER A 21 3.47 -4.85 4.86
N HIS A 22 2.45 -5.68 4.88
CA HIS A 22 1.06 -5.26 4.87
C HIS A 22 0.57 -5.16 6.32
N ARG A 23 -0.53 -4.46 6.58
CA ARG A 23 -1.25 -4.54 7.83
C ARG A 23 -2.64 -3.97 7.65
N GLN A 24 -3.64 -4.76 8.00
CA GLN A 24 -4.98 -4.26 8.20
C GLN A 24 -5.20 -3.87 9.66
N LYS A 25 -5.95 -2.79 9.90
CA LYS A 25 -6.40 -2.42 11.24
C LYS A 25 -7.72 -1.65 11.21
N ARG A 26 -8.57 -1.88 12.20
CA ARG A 26 -9.65 -0.95 12.54
C ARG A 26 -9.14 0.16 13.43
N GLY A 27 -9.47 1.41 13.13
CA GLY A 27 -9.07 2.55 13.95
C GLY A 27 -9.93 2.74 15.17
N ARG A 28 -9.55 3.74 15.98
CA ARG A 28 -10.39 4.20 17.10
C ARG A 28 -11.71 4.83 16.63
N ASP A 29 -11.70 5.37 15.41
CA ASP A 29 -12.85 5.87 14.66
C ASP A 29 -13.74 4.76 14.10
N GLY A 30 -13.40 3.49 14.31
CA GLY A 30 -14.15 2.36 13.76
C GLY A 30 -13.89 2.10 12.27
N VAL A 31 -13.11 2.95 11.60
CA VAL A 31 -12.84 2.84 10.16
C VAL A 31 -11.71 1.83 9.91
N TRP A 32 -11.98 0.87 9.01
CA TRP A 32 -10.99 -0.07 8.53
C TRP A 32 -10.00 0.59 7.60
N ARG A 33 -8.75 0.13 7.67
CA ARG A 33 -7.71 0.58 6.75
C ARG A 33 -6.67 -0.49 6.53
N ASP A 34 -6.29 -0.61 5.27
CA ASP A 34 -5.18 -1.42 4.79
C ASP A 34 -3.95 -0.55 4.63
N ALA A 35 -2.82 -1.03 5.12
CA ALA A 35 -1.57 -0.30 5.04
C ALA A 35 -0.45 -1.16 4.45
N LEU A 36 0.21 -0.65 3.43
CA LEU A 36 1.50 -1.16 2.95
C LEU A 36 2.60 -0.27 3.54
N THR A 37 3.55 -0.86 4.27
CA THR A 37 4.69 -0.13 4.82
C THR A 37 5.98 -0.58 4.13
N LEU A 38 6.71 0.36 3.54
CA LEU A 38 8.07 0.17 3.03
C LEU A 38 9.10 0.64 4.06
N TYR A 39 10.23 -0.07 4.09
CA TYR A 39 11.38 0.23 4.94
C TYR A 39 12.66 0.13 4.10
N ARG A 40 13.52 1.15 4.21
CA ARG A 40 14.86 1.18 3.59
C ARG A 40 15.70 2.24 4.30
N ASP A 41 16.98 1.99 4.55
CA ASP A 41 17.93 3.00 5.02
C ASP A 41 17.44 3.84 6.23
N GLY A 42 16.75 3.18 7.19
CA GLY A 42 16.15 3.82 8.37
C GLY A 42 14.86 4.61 8.10
N VAL A 43 14.47 4.77 6.84
CA VAL A 43 13.23 5.40 6.39
C VAL A 43 12.06 4.42 6.45
N ARG A 44 10.88 4.95 6.81
CA ARG A 44 9.61 4.24 6.76
C ARG A 44 8.57 5.05 5.97
N VAL A 45 8.05 4.46 4.91
CA VAL A 45 6.94 5.02 4.11
C VAL A 45 5.72 4.13 4.29
N ARG A 46 4.56 4.71 4.62
CA ARG A 46 3.31 3.95 4.74
C ARG A 46 2.27 4.47 3.78
N PHE A 47 1.81 3.62 2.87
CA PHE A 47 0.62 3.85 2.07
C PHE A 47 -0.59 3.36 2.84
N VAL A 48 -1.54 4.24 3.12
CA VAL A 48 -2.77 3.92 3.85
C VAL A 48 -3.95 4.05 2.91
N PHE A 49 -4.72 2.97 2.80
CA PHE A 49 -6.00 2.95 2.12
C PHE A 49 -7.09 2.93 3.19
N LEU A 50 -7.84 4.02 3.30
CA LEU A 50 -9.00 4.10 4.18
C LEU A 50 -10.21 3.47 3.49
N ALA A 51 -11.02 2.70 4.22
CA ALA A 51 -12.35 2.34 3.76
C ALA A 51 -13.13 3.63 3.45
N GLY A 52 -13.72 3.70 2.25
CA GLY A 52 -14.54 4.83 1.90
C GLY A 52 -15.92 4.76 2.55
N ALA A 53 -16.66 5.86 2.50
CA ALA A 53 -18.09 5.84 2.84
C ALA A 53 -18.87 4.92 1.87
N PRO A 54 -20.12 4.53 2.21
CA PRO A 54 -21.03 3.92 1.26
C PRO A 54 -21.04 4.68 -0.07
N ASP A 55 -21.00 3.96 -1.18
CA ASP A 55 -21.00 4.48 -2.56
C ASP A 55 -19.80 5.34 -2.97
N SER A 56 -18.74 5.43 -2.14
CA SER A 56 -17.50 6.12 -2.50
C SER A 56 -16.69 5.42 -3.61
N GLY A 57 -17.02 4.16 -3.90
CA GLY A 57 -16.25 3.30 -4.80
C GLY A 57 -14.83 3.04 -4.31
N ARG A 58 -14.56 3.09 -2.99
CA ARG A 58 -13.27 2.74 -2.38
C ARG A 58 -13.47 1.63 -1.36
N TYR A 59 -12.93 0.45 -1.65
CA TYR A 59 -13.09 -0.74 -0.82
C TYR A 59 -11.73 -1.15 -0.23
N THR A 60 -11.67 -1.40 1.09
CA THR A 60 -10.53 -2.06 1.81
C THR A 60 -10.95 -3.36 2.51
N SER A 61 -10.07 -4.35 2.73
CA SER A 61 -10.37 -5.72 3.16
C SER A 61 -11.18 -5.93 4.46
N GLU A 62 -11.51 -4.84 5.17
CA GLU A 62 -12.59 -4.71 6.18
C GLU A 62 -12.71 -5.81 7.25
N GLY A 63 -11.61 -6.42 7.68
CA GLY A 63 -11.63 -7.45 8.74
C GLY A 63 -11.88 -8.88 8.24
N ASP A 64 -11.43 -9.21 7.03
CA ASP A 64 -11.46 -10.55 6.40
C ASP A 64 -12.80 -10.92 5.76
N TYR A 65 -13.76 -10.00 5.65
CA TYR A 65 -15.02 -10.24 4.93
C TYR A 65 -14.82 -10.33 3.41
N TRP A 66 -13.67 -9.88 2.89
CA TRP A 66 -13.30 -9.98 1.49
C TRP A 66 -11.77 -9.94 1.33
N TYR A 67 -11.27 -10.50 0.22
CA TYR A 67 -9.85 -10.70 -0.14
C TYR A 67 -8.85 -9.90 0.71
N GLU A 68 -8.31 -10.54 1.74
CA GLU A 68 -7.38 -9.93 2.70
C GLU A 68 -6.21 -9.25 1.97
N GLY A 69 -5.91 -8.01 2.35
CA GLY A 69 -4.82 -7.23 1.78
C GLY A 69 -5.05 -6.73 0.37
N CYS A 70 -6.26 -6.88 -0.18
CA CYS A 70 -6.64 -6.20 -1.40
C CYS A 70 -7.35 -4.87 -1.11
N VAL A 71 -7.25 -3.96 -2.08
CA VAL A 71 -8.01 -2.72 -2.16
C VAL A 71 -8.62 -2.61 -3.55
N ALA A 72 -9.85 -2.14 -3.66
CA ALA A 72 -10.58 -2.11 -4.93
C ALA A 72 -11.32 -0.80 -5.13
N ASP A 73 -11.58 -0.45 -6.40
CA ASP A 73 -12.47 0.66 -6.73
C ASP A 73 -13.84 0.20 -7.27
N GLY A 74 -14.79 1.12 -7.36
CA GLY A 74 -16.13 0.88 -7.92
C GLY A 74 -16.16 0.61 -9.43
N ARG A 75 -14.99 0.55 -10.10
CA ARG A 75 -14.86 0.30 -11.54
C ARG A 75 -14.37 -1.13 -11.82
N GLY A 76 -14.13 -1.93 -10.78
CA GLY A 76 -13.66 -3.30 -10.89
C GLY A 76 -12.14 -3.44 -10.84
N ASN A 77 -11.39 -2.35 -10.59
CA ASN A 77 -9.95 -2.44 -10.43
C ASN A 77 -9.61 -2.98 -9.04
N LEU A 78 -8.60 -3.85 -8.96
CA LEU A 78 -8.20 -4.52 -7.73
C LEU A 78 -6.68 -4.51 -7.62
N LEU A 79 -6.16 -4.04 -6.47
CA LEU A 79 -4.75 -4.14 -6.14
C LEU A 79 -4.55 -5.03 -4.92
N ASN A 80 -3.74 -6.07 -5.06
CA ASN A 80 -3.31 -6.90 -3.95
C ASN A 80 -2.03 -6.33 -3.32
N LEU A 81 -2.15 -5.71 -2.14
CA LEU A 81 -1.02 -5.12 -1.41
C LEU A 81 -0.02 -6.16 -0.89
N ARG A 82 -0.27 -7.45 -1.13
CA ARG A 82 0.64 -8.56 -0.83
C ARG A 82 1.39 -9.07 -2.07
N GLU A 83 1.18 -8.46 -3.22
CA GLU A 83 1.88 -8.81 -4.46
C GLU A 83 3.10 -7.92 -4.70
N PRO A 84 4.30 -8.49 -4.92
CA PRO A 84 5.50 -7.71 -5.18
C PRO A 84 5.37 -6.70 -6.35
N GLY A 85 4.59 -7.01 -7.37
CA GLY A 85 4.32 -6.13 -8.51
C GLY A 85 3.61 -4.84 -8.09
N VAL A 86 2.52 -4.97 -7.31
CA VAL A 86 1.78 -3.83 -6.74
C VAL A 86 2.67 -3.00 -5.80
N VAL A 87 3.45 -3.67 -4.95
CA VAL A 87 4.39 -3.00 -4.02
C VAL A 87 5.45 -2.21 -4.79
N ARG A 88 5.98 -2.76 -5.89
CA ARG A 88 6.94 -2.07 -6.76
C ARG A 88 6.31 -0.86 -7.42
N ALA A 89 5.14 -1.03 -8.04
CA ALA A 89 4.44 0.07 -8.71
C ALA A 89 4.09 1.22 -7.76
N LEU A 90 3.69 0.93 -6.51
CA LEU A 90 3.49 1.96 -5.48
C LEU A 90 4.79 2.71 -5.13
N ALA A 91 5.91 1.98 -4.97
CA ALA A 91 7.20 2.59 -4.67
C ALA A 91 7.70 3.48 -5.83
N GLU A 92 7.57 3.00 -7.06
CA GLU A 92 7.96 3.73 -8.28
C GLU A 92 7.11 4.98 -8.48
N GLU A 93 5.78 4.88 -8.37
CA GLU A 93 4.89 6.03 -8.53
C GLU A 93 5.11 7.09 -7.44
N ALA A 94 5.30 6.67 -6.19
CA ALA A 94 5.65 7.58 -5.10
C ALA A 94 7.01 8.25 -5.33
N GLY A 95 8.01 7.50 -5.83
CA GLY A 95 9.31 8.04 -6.21
C GLY A 95 9.21 9.06 -7.35
N ARG A 96 8.45 8.75 -8.40
CA ARG A 96 8.18 9.63 -9.54
C ARG A 96 7.51 10.94 -9.13
N ARG A 97 6.64 10.89 -8.12
CA ARG A 97 5.98 12.09 -7.54
C ARG A 97 6.83 12.81 -6.47
N GLY A 98 8.03 12.31 -6.14
CA GLY A 98 8.88 12.92 -5.10
C GLY A 98 8.33 12.78 -3.68
N LEU A 99 7.50 11.78 -3.42
CA LEU A 99 6.83 11.55 -2.12
C LEU A 99 7.67 10.69 -1.15
N LEU A 100 8.74 10.06 -1.65
CA LEU A 100 9.65 9.26 -0.82
C LEU A 100 10.65 10.19 -0.11
N PRO A 101 10.81 10.08 1.22
CA PRO A 101 11.79 10.89 1.92
C PRO A 101 13.20 10.36 1.64
N GLY A 102 14.18 11.27 1.67
CA GLY A 102 15.60 10.91 1.55
C GLY A 102 16.14 10.12 2.75
N PRO A 103 17.39 9.61 2.68
CA PRO A 103 18.02 8.89 3.76
C PRO A 103 18.00 9.67 5.08
N GLY A 104 17.66 8.99 6.19
CA GLY A 104 17.51 9.63 7.51
C GLY A 104 16.30 10.56 7.65
N GLY A 105 15.45 10.66 6.63
CA GLY A 105 14.23 11.45 6.65
C GLY A 105 13.18 10.93 7.63
N ARG A 106 12.24 11.80 8.00
CA ARG A 106 11.14 11.43 8.90
C ARG A 106 10.21 10.41 8.22
N PRO A 107 9.60 9.48 9.00
CA PRO A 107 8.57 8.61 8.46
C PRO A 107 7.42 9.40 7.85
N VAL A 108 6.93 8.96 6.69
CA VAL A 108 5.79 9.57 6.00
C VAL A 108 4.64 8.59 5.88
N GLU A 109 3.42 9.12 5.94
CA GLU A 109 2.18 8.41 5.67
C GLU A 109 1.50 9.08 4.48
N LEU A 110 1.13 8.29 3.48
CA LEU A 110 0.58 8.73 2.19
C LEU A 110 -0.81 8.10 2.02
N ASP A 111 -1.76 8.85 1.45
CA ASP A 111 -3.03 8.27 1.01
C ASP A 111 -2.78 7.39 -0.23
N GLY A 112 -2.96 6.08 -0.07
CA GLY A 112 -2.75 5.12 -1.15
C GLY A 112 -3.73 5.32 -2.31
N TRP A 113 -4.92 5.87 -2.05
CA TRP A 113 -5.93 6.13 -3.07
C TRP A 113 -5.48 7.18 -4.10
N GLU A 114 -4.58 8.10 -3.75
CA GLU A 114 -4.05 9.10 -4.69
C GLU A 114 -3.08 8.49 -5.74
N LEU A 115 -2.52 7.32 -5.43
CA LEU A 115 -1.61 6.57 -6.31
C LEU A 115 -2.33 5.44 -7.04
N PHE A 116 -3.46 4.98 -6.50
CA PHE A 116 -4.21 3.81 -6.97
C PHE A 116 -4.43 3.78 -8.50
N PRO A 117 -4.93 4.84 -9.17
CA PRO A 117 -5.19 4.77 -10.61
C PRO A 117 -3.93 4.56 -11.45
N ALA A 118 -2.80 5.16 -11.04
CA ALA A 118 -1.53 4.99 -11.73
C ALA A 118 -0.95 3.59 -11.52
N VAL A 119 -1.14 3.03 -10.32
CA VAL A 119 -0.70 1.67 -10.00
C VAL A 119 -1.51 0.63 -10.77
N VAL A 120 -2.83 0.77 -10.84
CA VAL A 120 -3.71 -0.07 -11.67
C VAL A 120 -3.22 -0.09 -13.12
N ALA A 121 -3.03 1.08 -13.71
CA ALA A 121 -2.54 1.19 -15.08
C ALA A 121 -1.16 0.54 -15.30
N ALA A 122 -0.31 0.48 -14.26
CA ALA A 122 1.01 -0.13 -14.32
C ALA A 122 1.00 -1.65 -14.09
N THR A 123 -0.04 -2.21 -13.46
CA THR A 123 -0.14 -3.64 -13.13
C THR A 123 -1.06 -4.43 -14.06
N ASP A 124 -1.94 -3.75 -14.80
CA ASP A 124 -2.85 -4.36 -15.79
C ASP A 124 -2.22 -4.55 -17.18
N GLY A 125 -0.97 -4.08 -17.38
CA GLY A 125 -0.19 -4.24 -18.61
C GLY A 125 0.79 -5.40 -18.55
#